data_AF-A0A442E449-F1
#
_entry.id   AF-A0A442E449-F1
#
_cell.length_a   1.000
_cell.length_b   1.000
_cell.length_c   1.000
_cell.angle_alpha   90.00
_cell.angle_beta   90.00
_cell.angle_gamma   90.00
#
_symmetry.space_group_name_H-M   'P 1'
#
loop_
_entity.id
_entity.type
_entity.pdbx_description
1 polymer ?
#
loop_
_entity_poly.entity_id
_entity_poly.type
_entity_poly.pdbx_seq_one_letter_code
_entity_poly.pdbx_strand_id
1 'polypeptide(L)'
;MEMRGFLLLWSVLTAFVAALSLGPSFAHVLEALPRLTKWSPALWREATVFNGQFVLFAVIGAPLDIAAILCPALLAWMLRGQAGAFWFVLAATLLYAVSLALWFGLVKPANDVLATWVPGPIPDNFEVVRLRWETGHMAVTATKALGFISLCFGLLGFRHGRWPHH
;
A
#
# COMPACT_ATOMS: atom_id res chain seq x y z
N MET A 1 18.63 -27.93 8.00
CA MET A 1 18.74 -26.54 8.51
C MET A 1 18.44 -25.49 7.45
N GLU A 2 18.79 -25.74 6.17
CA GLU A 2 18.55 -24.83 5.03
C GLU A 2 17.10 -24.36 4.87
N MET A 3 16.12 -25.27 4.99
CA MET A 3 14.70 -24.92 4.81
C MET A 3 14.15 -23.92 5.85
N ARG A 4 14.70 -23.92 7.08
CA ARG A 4 14.30 -22.95 8.12
C ARG A 4 14.90 -21.57 7.84
N GLY A 5 16.15 -21.52 7.40
CA GLY A 5 16.81 -20.26 7.00
C GLY A 5 16.13 -19.62 5.80
N PHE A 6 15.73 -20.44 4.82
CA PHE A 6 15.00 -19.98 3.64
C PHE A 6 13.62 -19.38 3.98
N LEU A 7 12.84 -20.05 4.83
CA LEU A 7 11.55 -19.50 5.28
C LEU A 7 11.70 -18.21 6.10
N LEU A 8 12.74 -18.12 6.94
CA LEU A 8 13.03 -16.89 7.68
C LEU A 8 13.38 -15.74 6.73
N LEU A 9 14.24 -15.99 5.73
CA LEU A 9 14.60 -15.01 4.71
C LEU A 9 13.35 -14.47 4.00
N TRP A 10 12.47 -15.36 3.53
CA TRP A 10 11.22 -14.96 2.87
C TRP A 10 10.25 -14.23 3.78
N SER A 11 10.19 -14.60 5.06
CA SER A 11 9.36 -13.91 6.05
C SER A 11 9.83 -12.47 6.26
N VAL A 12 11.15 -12.28 6.43
CA VAL A 12 11.75 -10.94 6.61
C VAL A 12 11.60 -10.10 5.35
N LEU A 13 11.92 -10.67 4.19
CA LEU A 13 11.77 -9.98 2.90
C LEU A 13 10.33 -9.55 2.65
N THR A 14 9.36 -10.44 2.92
CA THR A 14 7.93 -10.14 2.75
C THR A 14 7.48 -9.03 3.68
N ALA A 15 7.86 -9.07 4.96
CA ALA A 15 7.55 -8.02 5.92
C ALA A 15 8.19 -6.67 5.53
N PHE A 16 9.45 -6.70 5.07
CA PHE A 16 10.16 -5.50 4.64
C PHE A 16 9.52 -4.84 3.42
N VAL A 17 9.23 -5.61 2.37
CA VAL A 17 8.57 -5.10 1.15
C VAL A 17 7.17 -4.58 1.45
N ALA A 18 6.39 -5.30 2.26
CA ALA A 18 5.06 -4.86 2.69
C ALA A 18 5.13 -3.53 3.47
N ALA A 19 6.10 -3.38 4.38
CA ALA A 19 6.33 -2.13 5.10
C ALA A 19 6.75 -0.98 4.17
N LEU A 20 7.64 -1.23 3.21
CA LEU A 20 8.05 -0.22 2.22
C LEU A 20 6.90 0.22 1.31
N SER A 21 5.98 -0.69 0.97
CA SER A 21 4.75 -0.37 0.23
C SER A 21 3.76 0.45 1.08
N LEU A 22 3.61 0.14 2.37
CA LEU A 22 2.71 0.85 3.28
C LEU A 22 3.23 2.24 3.65
N GLY A 23 4.55 2.41 3.84
CA GLY A 23 5.16 3.65 4.34
C GLY A 23 4.73 4.92 3.58
N PRO A 24 4.88 4.99 2.25
CA PRO A 24 4.46 6.14 1.46
C PRO A 24 2.95 6.42 1.54
N SER A 25 2.14 5.36 1.55
CA SER A 25 0.68 5.45 1.73
C SER A 25 0.31 6.01 3.11
N PHE A 26 1.04 5.62 4.17
CA PHE A 26 0.85 6.15 5.51
C PHE A 26 1.29 7.62 5.62
N ALA A 27 2.45 7.97 5.05
CA ALA A 27 2.92 9.36 4.98
C ALA A 27 1.89 10.26 4.30
N HIS A 28 1.30 9.79 3.19
CA HIS A 28 0.23 10.51 2.53
C HIS A 28 -0.95 10.80 3.46
N VAL A 29 -1.42 9.83 4.25
CA VAL A 29 -2.53 10.05 5.21
C VAL A 29 -2.18 11.09 6.27
N LEU A 30 -0.95 11.06 6.80
CA LEU A 30 -0.49 12.04 7.78
C LEU A 30 -0.49 13.47 7.23
N GLU A 31 -0.19 13.62 5.95
CA GLU A 31 -0.17 14.92 5.27
C GLU A 31 -1.55 15.35 4.76
N ALA A 32 -2.56 14.47 4.74
CA ALA A 32 -3.83 14.74 4.08
C ALA A 32 -4.69 15.80 4.82
N LEU A 33 -4.63 15.85 6.15
CA LEU A 33 -5.43 16.80 6.93
C LEU A 33 -5.13 18.27 6.55
N PRO A 34 -3.87 18.75 6.55
CA PRO A 34 -3.57 20.10 6.09
C PRO A 34 -3.86 20.30 4.60
N ARG A 35 -3.64 19.29 3.73
CA ARG A 35 -4.00 19.37 2.30
C ARG A 35 -5.50 19.55 2.05
N LEU A 36 -6.34 18.97 2.89
CA LEU A 36 -7.80 19.07 2.79
C LEU A 36 -8.36 20.34 3.45
N THR A 37 -7.78 20.79 4.57
CA THR A 37 -8.41 21.82 5.41
C THR A 37 -7.68 23.16 5.46
N LYS A 38 -6.41 23.23 5.05
CA LYS A 38 -5.57 24.43 5.19
C LYS A 38 -4.99 24.92 3.88
N TRP A 39 -4.64 24.02 2.96
CA TRP A 39 -4.00 24.40 1.71
C TRP A 39 -5.00 25.12 0.80
N SER A 40 -4.53 26.21 0.18
CA SER A 40 -5.28 26.82 -0.92
C SER A 40 -5.31 25.86 -2.12
N PRO A 41 -6.33 25.96 -2.99
CA PRO A 41 -6.37 25.17 -4.22
C PRO A 41 -5.12 25.29 -5.08
N ALA A 42 -4.55 26.50 -5.16
CA ALA A 42 -3.30 26.75 -5.87
C ALA A 42 -2.13 25.98 -5.25
N LEU A 43 -1.94 26.06 -3.92
CA LEU A 43 -0.86 25.34 -3.25
C LEU A 43 -0.96 23.82 -3.47
N TRP A 44 -2.15 23.26 -3.33
CA TRP A 44 -2.38 21.83 -3.57
C TRP A 44 -2.06 21.42 -5.00
N ARG A 45 -2.52 22.21 -5.99
CA ARG A 45 -2.25 21.96 -7.40
C ARG A 45 -0.75 22.03 -7.70
N GLU A 46 -0.09 23.10 -7.29
CA GLU A 46 1.33 23.31 -7.55
C GLU A 46 2.17 22.16 -6.99
N ALA A 47 1.90 21.76 -5.75
CA ALA A 47 2.66 20.71 -5.09
C ALA A 47 2.40 19.32 -5.71
N THR A 48 1.13 19.01 -6.00
CA THR A 48 0.70 17.68 -6.47
C THR A 48 0.98 17.45 -7.96
N VAL A 49 0.83 18.48 -8.79
CA VAL A 49 0.84 18.35 -10.26
C VAL A 49 2.13 18.87 -10.88
N PHE A 50 2.62 20.04 -10.47
CA PHE A 50 3.67 20.74 -11.23
C PHE A 50 5.07 20.66 -10.59
N ASN A 51 5.17 20.55 -9.26
CA ASN A 51 6.46 20.52 -8.56
C ASN A 51 6.94 19.12 -8.20
N GLY A 52 6.30 18.08 -8.75
CA GLY A 52 6.83 16.71 -8.74
C GLY A 52 6.88 16.03 -7.36
N GLN A 53 6.14 16.51 -6.35
CA GLN A 53 6.16 15.97 -4.98
C GLN A 53 5.97 14.44 -4.95
N PHE A 54 5.17 13.88 -5.87
CA PHE A 54 4.81 12.47 -5.89
C PHE A 54 5.51 11.64 -6.99
N VAL A 55 6.49 12.19 -7.71
CA VAL A 55 7.17 11.46 -8.81
C VAL A 55 7.85 10.19 -8.30
N LEU A 56 8.62 10.28 -7.21
CA LEU A 56 9.31 9.10 -6.65
C LEU A 56 8.32 8.10 -6.02
N PHE A 57 7.18 8.57 -5.53
CA PHE A 57 6.12 7.70 -5.03
C PHE A 57 5.56 6.82 -6.15
N ALA A 58 5.44 7.35 -7.37
CA ALA A 58 5.03 6.56 -8.53
C ALA A 58 6.13 5.61 -9.01
N VAL A 59 7.35 6.13 -9.24
CA VAL A 59 8.46 5.37 -9.83
C VAL A 59 8.93 4.24 -8.93
N ILE A 60 9.03 4.48 -7.61
CA ILE A 60 9.50 3.48 -6.63
C ILE A 60 8.33 2.71 -6.04
N GLY A 61 7.20 3.37 -5.77
CA GLY A 61 6.04 2.74 -5.15
C GLY A 61 5.36 1.70 -6.04
N ALA A 62 5.29 1.91 -7.36
CA ALA A 62 4.63 0.94 -8.24
C ALA A 62 5.31 -0.45 -8.24
N PRO A 63 6.65 -0.57 -8.39
CA PRO A 63 7.34 -1.85 -8.20
C PRO A 63 7.13 -2.46 -6.81
N LEU A 64 7.13 -1.63 -5.75
CA LEU A 64 6.91 -2.09 -4.38
C LEU A 64 5.50 -2.64 -4.17
N ASP A 65 4.48 -2.02 -4.75
CA ASP A 65 3.08 -2.48 -4.64
C ASP A 65 2.89 -3.84 -5.30
N ILE A 66 3.55 -4.08 -6.44
CA ILE A 66 3.56 -5.41 -7.08
C ILE A 66 4.32 -6.42 -6.22
N ALA A 67 5.50 -6.07 -5.74
CA ALA A 67 6.29 -6.95 -4.88
C ALA A 67 5.55 -7.30 -3.57
N ALA A 68 4.79 -6.36 -3.00
CA ALA A 68 3.98 -6.54 -1.81
C ALA A 68 2.76 -7.46 -2.03
N ILE A 69 2.45 -7.84 -3.27
CA ILE A 69 1.49 -8.91 -3.60
C ILE A 69 2.25 -10.23 -3.81
N LEU A 70 3.31 -10.21 -4.62
CA LEU A 70 4.02 -11.43 -5.02
C LEU A 70 4.78 -12.10 -3.87
N CYS A 71 5.43 -11.32 -3.01
CA CYS A 71 6.15 -11.85 -1.84
C CYS A 71 5.24 -12.61 -0.87
N PRO A 72 4.12 -12.03 -0.36
CA PRO A 72 3.22 -12.79 0.50
C PRO A 72 2.48 -13.91 -0.24
N ALA A 73 2.21 -13.79 -1.55
CA ALA A 73 1.64 -14.91 -2.32
C ALA A 73 2.58 -16.14 -2.29
N LEU A 74 3.86 -15.92 -2.56
CA LEU A 74 4.88 -16.97 -2.51
C LEU A 74 5.06 -17.51 -1.08
N LEU A 75 5.06 -16.64 -0.07
CA LEU A 75 5.15 -17.04 1.33
C LEU A 75 3.91 -17.86 1.76
N ALA A 76 2.71 -17.49 1.34
CA ALA A 76 1.49 -18.27 1.58
C ALA A 76 1.62 -19.67 0.97
N TRP A 77 2.10 -19.77 -0.27
CA TRP A 77 2.35 -21.07 -0.90
C TRP A 77 3.36 -21.92 -0.11
N MET A 78 4.44 -21.32 0.41
CA MET A 78 5.41 -22.00 1.28
C MET A 78 4.80 -22.46 2.60
N LEU A 79 3.83 -21.71 3.13
CA LEU A 79 3.15 -21.98 4.40
C LEU A 79 1.88 -22.84 4.24
N ARG A 80 1.55 -23.37 3.06
CA ARG A 80 0.30 -24.11 2.77
C ARG A 80 -0.01 -25.30 3.69
N GLY A 81 1.01 -25.89 4.32
CA GLY A 81 0.84 -26.96 5.32
C GLY A 81 0.53 -26.47 6.74
N GLN A 82 0.48 -25.16 6.97
CA GLN A 82 0.36 -24.52 8.28
C GLN A 82 -0.87 -23.63 8.30
N ALA A 83 -2.05 -24.24 8.44
CA ALA A 83 -3.35 -23.62 8.20
C ALA A 83 -3.50 -22.23 8.86
N GLY A 84 -3.09 -22.07 10.13
CA GLY A 84 -3.17 -20.77 10.81
C GLY A 84 -2.36 -19.67 10.11
N ALA A 85 -1.06 -19.89 9.89
CA ALA A 85 -0.20 -18.90 9.24
C ALA A 85 -0.59 -18.69 7.76
N PHE A 86 -0.98 -19.75 7.07
CA PHE A 86 -1.40 -19.72 5.67
C PHE A 86 -2.54 -18.72 5.43
N TRP A 87 -3.64 -18.82 6.18
CA TRP A 87 -4.82 -17.98 5.94
C TRP A 87 -4.56 -16.50 6.20
N PHE A 88 -3.75 -16.16 7.21
CA PHE A 88 -3.35 -14.78 7.47
C PHE A 88 -2.45 -14.20 6.38
N VAL A 89 -1.48 -14.96 5.88
CA VAL A 89 -0.60 -14.50 4.79
C VAL A 89 -1.35 -14.44 3.46
N LEU A 90 -2.29 -15.35 3.21
CA LEU A 90 -3.18 -15.27 2.06
C LEU A 90 -4.08 -14.04 2.13
N ALA A 91 -4.70 -13.76 3.28
CA ALA A 91 -5.50 -12.56 3.49
C ALA A 91 -4.66 -11.29 3.27
N ALA A 92 -3.41 -11.26 3.73
CA ALA A 92 -2.49 -10.17 3.44
C ALA A 92 -2.27 -9.98 1.93
N THR A 93 -2.00 -11.07 1.20
CA THR A 93 -1.84 -11.07 -0.27
C THR A 93 -3.06 -10.45 -0.96
N LEU A 94 -4.25 -10.90 -0.58
CA LEU A 94 -5.50 -10.41 -1.16
C LEU A 94 -5.74 -8.93 -0.82
N LEU A 95 -5.44 -8.49 0.40
CA LEU A 95 -5.59 -7.09 0.79
C LEU A 95 -4.62 -6.17 0.03
N TYR A 96 -3.37 -6.58 -0.18
CA TYR A 96 -2.45 -5.82 -1.06
C TYR A 96 -2.96 -5.76 -2.51
N ALA A 97 -3.51 -6.86 -3.04
CA ALA A 97 -4.12 -6.86 -4.37
C ALA A 97 -5.36 -5.95 -4.46
N VAL A 98 -6.22 -5.97 -3.44
CA VAL A 98 -7.37 -5.05 -3.34
C VAL A 98 -6.90 -3.60 -3.25
N SER A 99 -5.81 -3.31 -2.53
CA SER A 99 -5.26 -1.95 -2.45
C SER A 99 -4.82 -1.43 -3.82
N LEU A 100 -4.24 -2.29 -4.67
CA LEU A 100 -3.90 -1.95 -6.05
C LEU A 100 -5.16 -1.73 -6.90
N ALA A 101 -6.18 -2.57 -6.73
CA ALA A 101 -7.46 -2.39 -7.40
C ALA A 101 -8.14 -1.06 -7.00
N LEU A 102 -8.08 -0.68 -5.71
CA LEU A 102 -8.57 0.61 -5.22
C LEU A 102 -7.78 1.77 -5.83
N TRP A 103 -6.46 1.65 -5.98
CA TRP A 103 -5.67 2.66 -6.67
C TRP A 103 -6.14 2.85 -8.11
N PHE A 104 -6.34 1.76 -8.87
CA PHE A 104 -6.87 1.83 -10.24
C PHE A 104 -8.28 2.39 -10.31
N GLY A 105 -9.15 2.10 -9.33
CA GLY A 105 -10.54 2.55 -9.31
C GLY A 105 -10.73 3.99 -8.81
N LEU A 106 -9.92 4.44 -7.86
CA LEU A 106 -10.10 5.71 -7.15
C LEU A 106 -9.06 6.75 -7.54
N VAL A 107 -7.78 6.40 -7.44
CA VAL A 107 -6.64 7.32 -7.58
C VAL A 107 -6.30 7.55 -9.05
N LYS A 108 -6.15 6.49 -9.84
CA LYS A 108 -5.79 6.61 -11.26
C LYS A 108 -6.73 7.54 -12.05
N PRO A 109 -8.07 7.46 -11.90
CA PRO A 109 -8.95 8.37 -12.63
C PRO A 109 -8.77 9.83 -12.23
N ALA A 110 -8.39 10.11 -10.96
CA ALA A 110 -8.01 11.46 -10.56
C ALA A 110 -6.68 11.86 -11.21
N ASN A 111 -5.67 10.98 -11.23
CA ASN A 111 -4.40 11.23 -11.92
C ASN A 111 -4.58 11.50 -13.42
N ASP A 112 -5.48 10.78 -14.09
CA ASP A 112 -5.79 10.97 -15.50
C ASP A 112 -6.35 12.39 -15.76
N VAL A 113 -7.15 12.94 -14.83
CA VAL A 113 -7.63 14.33 -14.89
C VAL A 113 -6.53 15.33 -14.51
N LEU A 114 -5.74 15.06 -13.47
CA LEU A 114 -4.63 15.92 -13.07
C LEU A 114 -3.60 16.09 -14.18
N ALA A 115 -3.38 15.04 -14.98
CA ALA A 115 -2.47 15.08 -16.13
C ALA A 115 -2.92 16.03 -17.26
N THR A 116 -4.19 16.44 -17.29
CA THR A 116 -4.70 17.42 -18.27
C THR A 116 -4.66 18.86 -17.75
N TRP A 117 -4.26 19.07 -16.49
CA TRP A 117 -4.22 20.42 -15.91
C TRP A 117 -3.03 21.22 -16.46
N VAL A 118 -3.26 22.51 -16.67
CA VAL A 118 -2.24 23.47 -17.14
C VAL A 118 -2.08 24.61 -16.13
N PRO A 119 -0.95 25.33 -16.14
CA PRO A 119 -0.79 26.56 -15.37
C PRO A 119 -1.91 27.57 -15.71
N GLY A 120 -2.37 28.32 -14.72
CA GLY A 120 -3.47 29.29 -14.88
C GLY A 120 -4.55 29.14 -13.81
N PRO A 121 -5.83 29.43 -14.12
CA PRO A 121 -6.90 29.38 -13.14
C PRO A 121 -7.12 27.96 -12.58
N ILE A 122 -7.74 27.88 -11.41
CA ILE A 122 -8.13 26.61 -10.80
C ILE A 122 -9.30 26.01 -11.59
N PRO A 123 -9.23 24.74 -12.02
CA PRO A 123 -10.34 24.09 -12.73
C PRO A 123 -11.62 24.00 -11.89
N ASP A 124 -12.79 24.11 -12.52
CA ASP A 124 -14.09 24.07 -11.83
C ASP A 124 -14.33 22.76 -11.06
N ASN A 125 -13.77 21.65 -11.54
CA ASN A 125 -13.87 20.33 -10.91
C ASN A 125 -12.80 20.07 -9.83
N PHE A 126 -12.00 21.08 -9.46
CA PHE A 126 -10.88 20.95 -8.54
C PHE A 126 -11.24 20.21 -7.26
N GLU A 127 -12.33 20.60 -6.60
CA GLU A 127 -12.71 20.00 -5.30
C GLU A 127 -13.07 18.53 -5.41
N VAL A 128 -13.74 18.14 -6.50
CA VAL A 128 -14.10 16.74 -6.77
C VAL A 128 -12.84 15.92 -7.02
N VAL A 129 -11.90 16.44 -7.81
CA VAL A 129 -10.64 15.77 -8.12
C VAL A 129 -9.78 15.63 -6.87
N ARG A 130 -9.59 16.72 -6.10
CA ARG A 130 -8.84 16.73 -4.85
C ARG A 130 -9.40 15.73 -3.85
N LEU A 131 -10.72 15.76 -3.61
CA LEU A 131 -11.36 14.86 -2.66
C LEU A 131 -11.17 13.40 -3.06
N ARG A 132 -11.41 13.07 -4.34
CA ARG A 132 -11.21 11.71 -4.86
C ARG A 132 -9.77 11.25 -4.72
N TRP A 133 -8.80 12.11 -5.02
CA TRP A 133 -7.39 11.78 -4.96
C TRP A 133 -6.94 11.51 -3.52
N GLU A 134 -7.25 12.40 -2.58
CA GLU A 134 -6.88 12.26 -1.17
C GLU A 134 -7.58 11.06 -0.52
N THR A 135 -8.91 10.95 -0.67
CA THR A 135 -9.68 9.85 -0.05
C THR A 135 -9.41 8.51 -0.70
N GLY A 136 -9.11 8.50 -2.01
CA GLY A 136 -8.66 7.30 -2.72
C GLY A 136 -7.36 6.76 -2.13
N HIS A 137 -6.38 7.63 -1.88
CA HIS A 137 -5.15 7.23 -1.21
C HIS A 137 -5.37 6.81 0.24
N MET A 138 -6.27 7.46 1.01
CA MET A 138 -6.64 7.01 2.35
C MET A 138 -7.22 5.58 2.34
N ALA A 139 -8.08 5.26 1.38
CA ALA A 139 -8.64 3.92 1.24
C ALA A 139 -7.56 2.88 0.93
N VAL A 140 -6.65 3.19 -0.01
CA VAL A 140 -5.48 2.35 -0.31
C VAL A 140 -4.64 2.11 0.95
N THR A 141 -4.36 3.15 1.73
CA THR A 141 -3.59 3.05 2.98
C THR A 141 -4.27 2.16 4.01
N ALA A 142 -5.58 2.33 4.21
CA ALA A 142 -6.33 1.51 5.16
C ALA A 142 -6.27 0.02 4.78
N THR A 143 -6.46 -0.30 3.50
CA THR A 143 -6.36 -1.69 3.01
C THR A 143 -4.95 -2.26 3.16
N LYS A 144 -3.90 -1.48 2.82
CA LYS A 144 -2.50 -1.90 3.03
C LYS A 144 -2.18 -2.13 4.52
N ALA A 145 -2.70 -1.28 5.41
CA ALA A 145 -2.50 -1.42 6.85
C ALA A 145 -3.14 -2.71 7.38
N LEU A 146 -4.38 -3.01 6.97
CA LEU A 146 -5.02 -4.29 7.29
C LEU A 146 -4.23 -5.49 6.74
N GLY A 147 -3.72 -5.38 5.50
CA GLY A 147 -2.87 -6.39 4.90
C GLY A 147 -1.58 -6.62 5.70
N PHE A 148 -0.92 -5.55 6.13
CA PHE A 148 0.28 -5.61 6.96
C PHE A 148 0.01 -6.22 8.34
N ILE A 149 -1.08 -5.84 9.00
CA ILE A 149 -1.51 -6.42 10.28
C ILE A 149 -1.77 -7.92 10.13
N SER A 150 -2.48 -8.33 9.06
CA SER A 150 -2.72 -9.74 8.75
C SER A 150 -1.40 -10.50 8.55
N LEU A 151 -0.46 -9.91 7.80
CA LEU A 151 0.87 -10.50 7.63
C LEU A 151 1.60 -10.69 8.96
N CYS A 152 1.58 -9.68 9.85
CA CYS A 152 2.16 -9.78 11.18
C CYS A 152 1.55 -10.94 12.00
N PHE A 153 0.23 -11.12 11.98
CA PHE A 153 -0.42 -12.26 12.63
C PHE A 153 0.02 -13.60 12.03
N GLY A 154 0.13 -13.69 10.71
CA GLY A 154 0.62 -14.89 10.03
C GLY A 154 2.06 -15.24 10.43
N LEU A 155 2.95 -14.24 10.50
CA LEU A 155 4.35 -14.41 10.88
C LEU A 155 4.53 -14.76 12.37
N LEU A 156 3.71 -14.19 13.26
CA LEU A 156 3.74 -14.50 14.69
C LEU A 156 3.12 -15.87 14.98
N GLY A 157 1.99 -16.20 14.35
CA GLY A 157 1.33 -17.51 14.48
C GLY A 157 2.22 -18.67 14.04
N PHE A 158 3.04 -18.47 13.00
CA PHE A 158 4.08 -19.42 12.60
C PHE A 158 5.08 -19.73 13.72
N ARG A 159 5.50 -18.72 14.49
CA ARG A 159 6.50 -18.90 15.56
C ARG A 159 5.94 -19.64 16.78
N HIS A 160 4.64 -19.50 17.05
CA HIS A 160 3.95 -20.16 18.16
C HIS A 160 3.41 -21.56 17.82
N GLY A 161 3.27 -21.93 16.54
CA GLY A 161 2.83 -23.25 16.08
C GLY A 161 3.82 -24.40 16.34
N ARG A 162 4.89 -24.18 17.12
CA ARG A 162 5.75 -25.23 17.66
C ARG A 162 5.42 -25.51 19.12
N TRP A 163 4.37 -26.30 19.33
CA TRP A 163 4.28 -27.33 20.38
C TRP A 163 3.05 -28.19 20.04
N PRO A 164 3.24 -29.49 19.74
CA PRO A 164 3.32 -30.46 20.83
C PRO A 164 4.63 -31.23 20.81
N HIS A 165 5.19 -31.48 21.99
CA HIS A 165 6.09 -32.61 22.21
C HIS A 165 5.46 -33.90 21.67
N HIS A 166 6.22 -34.70 20.93
CA HIS A 166 6.44 -36.14 21.12
C HIS A 166 7.61 -36.57 20.22
#